data_AF-A0A661H6E8-F1
#
_entry.id   AF-A0A661H6E8-F1
#
_cell.length_a   1.000
_cell.length_b   1.000
_cell.length_c   1.000
_cell.angle_alpha   90.00
_cell.angle_beta   90.00
_cell.angle_gamma   90.00
#
_symmetry.space_group_name_H-M   'P 1'
#
loop_
_entity.id
_entity.type
_entity.pdbx_description
1 polymer ?
#
loop_
_entity_poly.entity_id
_entity_poly.type
_entity_poly.pdbx_seq_one_letter_code
_entity_poly.pdbx_strand_id
1 'polypeptide(L)'
;MSVFDWEEGRRDTGIAAKRVVALKSEGIQVPCVWSARKVKALHIDHCFPWARWLNNDLWNLLPASATVNSSKGDKLPSAYAMYDTRDRIIDWWQHAYVDSPLKERFLLEAGSSLPGLVDGGSGLEEVYTAMLLQRVRLKSDQQLVEWPAQ
;
A
#
# COMPACT_ATOMS: atom_id res chain seq x y z
N MET A 1 23.79 -7.35 -28.33
CA MET A 1 23.95 -7.84 -26.95
C MET A 1 24.19 -6.64 -26.06
N SER A 2 23.19 -6.17 -25.30
CA SER A 2 23.46 -5.41 -24.09
C SER A 2 23.11 -6.29 -22.90
N VAL A 3 24.02 -6.25 -21.94
CA VAL A 3 24.24 -7.14 -20.83
C VAL A 3 23.60 -6.44 -19.63
N PHE A 4 22.53 -7.03 -19.09
CA PHE A 4 21.79 -6.63 -17.88
C PHE A 4 21.09 -5.26 -17.88
N ASP A 5 19.90 -5.21 -18.50
CA ASP A 5 18.83 -4.36 -17.96
C ASP A 5 18.35 -5.01 -16.65
N TRP A 6 18.94 -4.63 -15.53
CA TRP A 6 18.39 -4.92 -14.22
C TRP A 6 17.01 -4.24 -14.12
N GLU A 7 15.93 -5.02 -14.26
CA GLU A 7 14.55 -4.56 -14.02
C GLU A 7 14.25 -4.27 -12.54
N GLU A 8 15.21 -4.57 -11.66
CA GLU A 8 15.17 -4.31 -10.23
C GLU A 8 15.21 -2.79 -9.97
N GLY A 9 14.07 -2.21 -9.58
CA GLY A 9 13.97 -0.80 -9.21
C GLY A 9 13.03 0.07 -10.05
N ARG A 10 12.18 -0.50 -10.92
CA ARG A 10 11.07 0.26 -11.52
C ARG A 10 9.90 0.34 -10.55
N ARG A 11 9.30 1.53 -10.43
CA ARG A 11 8.01 1.71 -9.74
C ARG A 11 6.93 0.90 -10.47
N ASP A 12 6.32 -0.07 -9.80
CA ASP A 12 5.28 -0.92 -10.38
C ASP A 12 4.05 -0.97 -9.47
N THR A 13 2.88 -0.78 -10.08
CA THR A 13 1.57 -0.86 -9.43
C THR A 13 0.61 -1.80 -10.17
N GLY A 14 1.10 -2.55 -11.15
CA GLY A 14 0.30 -3.30 -12.11
C GLY A 14 -0.54 -4.40 -11.47
N ILE A 15 0.00 -5.11 -10.47
CA ILE A 15 -0.74 -6.17 -9.76
C ILE A 15 -1.92 -5.59 -8.99
N ALA A 16 -1.69 -4.53 -8.21
CA ALA A 16 -2.76 -3.85 -7.47
C ALA A 16 -3.83 -3.27 -8.42
N ALA A 17 -3.41 -2.66 -9.54
CA ALA A 17 -4.34 -2.15 -10.55
C ALA A 17 -5.19 -3.27 -11.18
N LYS A 18 -4.59 -4.43 -11.49
CA LYS A 18 -5.32 -5.61 -11.98
C LYS A 18 -6.32 -6.13 -10.94
N ARG A 19 -5.96 -6.15 -9.65
CA ARG A 19 -6.88 -6.54 -8.57
C ARG A 19 -8.08 -5.62 -8.45
N VAL A 20 -7.90 -4.31 -8.60
CA VAL A 20 -9.02 -3.36 -8.65
C VAL A 20 -10.01 -3.73 -9.76
N VAL A 21 -9.50 -4.01 -10.97
CA VAL A 21 -10.35 -4.37 -12.11
C VAL A 21 -11.10 -5.66 -11.85
N ALA A 22 -10.41 -6.69 -11.33
CA ALA A 22 -11.03 -7.98 -11.00
C ALA A 22 -12.14 -7.84 -9.96
N LEU A 23 -11.88 -7.16 -8.84
CA LEU A 23 -12.88 -6.92 -7.79
C LEU A 23 -14.09 -6.16 -8.32
N LYS A 24 -13.88 -5.14 -9.15
CA LYS A 24 -14.99 -4.42 -9.80
C LYS A 24 -15.81 -5.31 -10.72
N SER A 25 -15.19 -6.24 -11.44
CA SER A 25 -15.89 -7.20 -12.30
C SER A 25 -16.72 -8.23 -11.51
N GLU A 26 -16.31 -8.50 -10.26
CA GLU A 26 -17.03 -9.34 -9.29
C GLU A 26 -18.15 -8.57 -8.56
N GLY A 27 -18.37 -7.29 -8.90
CA GLY A 27 -19.39 -6.44 -8.27
C GLY A 27 -18.95 -5.81 -6.94
N ILE A 28 -17.70 -6.01 -6.53
CA ILE A 28 -17.14 -5.45 -5.30
C ILE A 28 -16.76 -3.99 -5.54
N GLN A 29 -17.26 -3.10 -4.67
CA GLN A 29 -16.92 -1.68 -4.74
C GLN A 29 -15.54 -1.44 -4.14
N VAL A 30 -14.66 -0.80 -4.91
CA VAL A 30 -13.33 -0.39 -4.45
C VAL A 30 -13.29 1.14 -4.32
N PRO A 31 -13.46 1.70 -3.12
CA PRO A 31 -13.35 3.14 -2.89
C PRO A 31 -11.88 3.58 -2.87
N CYS A 32 -11.67 4.90 -2.87
CA CYS A 32 -10.36 5.45 -2.48
C CYS A 32 -10.14 5.19 -0.99
N VAL A 33 -9.07 4.49 -0.63
CA VAL A 33 -8.72 4.20 0.78
C VAL A 33 -8.60 5.48 1.59
N TRP A 34 -7.93 6.49 1.06
CA TRP A 34 -7.71 7.74 1.79
C TRP A 34 -8.99 8.51 2.11
N SER A 35 -9.87 8.72 1.11
CA SER A 35 -11.05 9.58 1.26
C SER A 35 -12.38 8.85 1.50
N ALA A 36 -12.38 7.51 1.47
CA ALA A 36 -13.56 6.64 1.46
C ALA A 36 -14.56 6.86 0.29
N ARG A 37 -14.28 7.82 -0.61
CA ARG A 37 -15.18 8.16 -1.72
C ARG A 37 -15.07 7.15 -2.85
N LYS A 38 -16.19 6.91 -3.53
CA LYS A 38 -16.21 6.18 -4.80
C LYS A 38 -15.44 6.96 -5.86
N VAL A 39 -14.67 6.25 -6.68
CA VAL A 39 -13.84 6.85 -7.72
C VAL A 39 -14.19 6.27 -9.09
N LYS A 40 -14.38 7.16 -10.07
CA LYS A 40 -14.60 6.78 -11.47
C LYS A 40 -13.31 6.25 -12.10
N ALA A 41 -12.22 7.02 -11.99
CA ALA A 41 -10.87 6.63 -12.38
C ALA A 41 -10.03 6.37 -11.12
N LEU A 42 -9.66 5.10 -10.92
CA LEU A 42 -8.91 4.67 -9.74
C LEU A 42 -7.42 4.60 -10.09
N HIS A 43 -6.57 5.12 -9.20
CA HIS A 43 -5.12 5.04 -9.26
C HIS A 43 -4.61 4.15 -8.12
N ILE A 44 -3.38 3.70 -8.22
CA ILE A 44 -2.69 3.04 -7.10
C ILE A 44 -1.70 4.03 -6.49
N ASP A 45 -1.86 4.26 -5.19
CA ASP A 45 -0.92 5.00 -4.35
C ASP A 45 0.05 4.01 -3.68
N HIS A 46 1.29 4.48 -3.50
CA HIS A 46 2.26 3.84 -2.62
C HIS A 46 2.09 4.45 -1.23
N CYS A 47 1.54 3.70 -0.27
CA CYS A 47 1.24 4.18 1.09
C CYS A 47 2.43 4.95 1.66
N PHE A 48 3.61 4.33 1.63
CA PHE A 48 4.90 4.98 1.80
C PHE A 48 5.50 5.25 0.43
N PRO A 49 5.80 6.53 0.10
CA PRO A 49 6.14 6.92 -1.26
C PRO A 49 7.34 6.15 -1.82
N TRP A 50 7.23 5.72 -3.08
CA TRP A 50 8.32 5.06 -3.81
C TRP A 50 9.64 5.82 -3.71
N ALA A 51 9.60 7.16 -3.87
CA ALA A 51 10.78 8.02 -3.80
C ALA A 51 11.55 7.98 -2.46
N ARG A 52 10.97 7.39 -1.40
CA ARG A 52 11.54 7.34 -0.05
C ARG A 52 11.98 5.94 0.38
N TRP A 53 11.44 4.90 -0.25
CA TRP A 53 11.65 3.53 0.22
C TRP A 53 11.72 2.46 -0.88
N LEU A 54 11.48 2.81 -2.14
CA LEU A 54 11.63 1.91 -3.30
C LEU A 54 10.93 0.54 -3.10
N ASN A 55 9.77 0.55 -2.45
CA ASN A 55 9.03 -0.66 -2.08
C ASN A 55 7.75 -0.78 -2.94
N ASN A 56 7.65 -1.87 -3.72
CA ASN A 56 6.48 -2.22 -4.55
C ASN A 56 5.62 -3.34 -3.94
N ASP A 57 5.88 -3.70 -2.69
CA ASP A 57 5.18 -4.78 -2.02
C ASP A 57 3.68 -4.50 -1.98
N LEU A 58 2.89 -5.55 -2.11
CA LEU A 58 1.44 -5.46 -2.25
C LEU A 58 0.79 -4.73 -1.08
N TRP A 59 1.32 -4.91 0.13
CA TRP A 59 0.81 -4.22 1.31
C TRP A 59 0.99 -2.69 1.21
N ASN A 60 2.01 -2.21 0.49
CA ASN A 60 2.29 -0.79 0.30
C ASN A 60 1.47 -0.18 -0.85
N LEU A 61 0.69 -0.97 -1.59
CA LEU A 61 -0.08 -0.53 -2.76
C LEU A 61 -1.57 -0.40 -2.44
N LEU A 62 -2.10 0.83 -2.46
CA LEU A 62 -3.46 1.14 -2.02
C LEU A 62 -4.28 1.81 -3.13
N PRO A 63 -5.59 1.51 -3.26
CA PRO A 63 -6.44 2.19 -4.20
C PRO A 63 -6.71 3.64 -3.76
N ALA A 64 -6.48 4.58 -4.67
CA ALA A 64 -6.65 6.01 -4.42
C ALA A 64 -7.35 6.71 -5.59
N SER A 65 -7.92 7.89 -5.34
CA SER A 65 -8.30 8.79 -6.43
C SER A 65 -7.05 9.47 -6.99
N ALA A 66 -7.07 9.85 -8.27
CA ALA A 66 -5.98 10.62 -8.88
C ALA A 66 -5.66 11.90 -8.09
N THR A 67 -6.71 12.61 -7.65
CA THR A 67 -6.60 13.86 -6.89
C THR A 67 -5.94 13.66 -5.53
N VAL A 68 -6.37 12.65 -4.77
CA VAL A 68 -5.82 12.38 -3.43
C VAL A 68 -4.37 11.89 -3.56
N ASN A 69 -4.11 10.98 -4.50
CA ASN A 69 -2.77 10.46 -4.77
C ASN A 69 -1.78 11.59 -5.14
N SER A 70 -2.21 12.52 -6.01
CA SER A 70 -1.41 13.68 -6.37
C SER A 70 -1.21 14.67 -5.21
N SER A 71 -2.21 14.87 -4.35
CA SER A 71 -2.12 15.73 -3.15
C SER A 71 -1.12 15.18 -2.13
N LYS A 72 -1.15 13.86 -1.92
CA LYS A 72 -0.18 13.16 -1.07
C LYS A 72 1.22 13.29 -1.66
N GLY A 73 1.41 12.90 -2.93
CA GLY A 73 2.71 12.95 -3.61
C GLY A 73 3.77 12.17 -2.83
N ASP A 74 4.97 12.74 -2.73
CA ASP A 74 6.11 12.11 -2.03
C ASP A 74 6.12 12.32 -0.51
N LYS A 75 4.99 12.73 0.07
CA LYS A 75 4.82 12.92 1.52
C LYS A 75 4.42 11.62 2.20
N LEU A 76 4.81 11.48 3.46
CA LEU A 76 4.41 10.34 4.29
C LEU A 76 3.00 10.60 4.87
N PRO A 77 2.07 9.63 4.86
CA PRO A 77 0.79 9.80 5.55
C PRO A 77 1.00 10.14 7.03
N SER A 78 0.25 11.09 7.58
CA SER A 78 0.29 11.42 9.01
C SER A 78 -0.20 10.25 9.87
N ALA A 79 0.09 10.26 11.17
CA ALA A 79 -0.41 9.23 12.08
C ALA A 79 -1.95 9.22 12.12
N TYR A 80 -2.55 10.40 12.03
CA TYR A 80 -3.99 10.56 11.92
C TYR A 80 -4.54 9.95 10.62
N ALA A 81 -3.89 10.20 9.47
CA ALA A 81 -4.29 9.64 8.18
C ALA A 81 -4.27 8.11 8.20
N MET A 82 -3.22 7.51 8.78
CA MET A 82 -3.16 6.07 8.96
C MET A 82 -4.31 5.58 9.83
N TYR A 83 -4.48 6.17 11.01
CA TYR A 83 -5.55 5.79 11.95
C TYR A 83 -6.95 5.84 11.31
N ASP A 84 -7.30 6.94 10.63
CA ASP A 84 -8.60 7.14 10.00
C ASP A 84 -8.89 6.13 8.87
N THR A 85 -7.82 5.67 8.20
CA THR A 85 -7.92 4.79 7.02
C THR A 85 -7.71 3.32 7.32
N ARG A 86 -7.36 2.98 8.57
CA ARG A 86 -6.99 1.64 9.02
C ARG A 86 -7.91 0.55 8.48
N ASP A 87 -9.20 0.67 8.76
CA ASP A 87 -10.17 -0.39 8.42
C ASP A 87 -10.27 -0.55 6.91
N ARG A 88 -10.19 0.56 6.15
CA ARG A 88 -10.20 0.53 4.67
C ARG A 88 -8.95 -0.10 4.09
N ILE A 89 -7.79 0.08 4.73
CA ILE A 89 -6.54 -0.57 4.34
C ILE A 89 -6.64 -2.08 4.59
N ILE A 90 -7.12 -2.48 5.77
CA ILE A 90 -7.29 -3.90 6.12
C ILE A 90 -8.30 -4.57 5.20
N ASP A 91 -9.46 -3.95 4.96
CA ASP A 91 -10.48 -4.45 4.03
C ASP A 91 -9.93 -4.58 2.60
N TRP A 92 -9.13 -3.61 2.15
CA TRP A 92 -8.46 -3.69 0.86
C TRP A 92 -7.53 -4.90 0.80
N TRP A 93 -6.66 -5.09 1.80
CA TRP A 93 -5.74 -6.23 1.82
C TRP A 93 -6.48 -7.57 1.86
N GLN A 94 -7.57 -7.65 2.62
CA GLN A 94 -8.41 -8.84 2.71
C GLN A 94 -8.91 -9.24 1.32
N HIS A 95 -9.62 -8.34 0.63
CA HIS A 95 -10.24 -8.67 -0.66
C HIS A 95 -9.25 -8.71 -1.83
N ALA A 96 -8.25 -7.83 -1.83
CA ALA A 96 -7.28 -7.76 -2.91
C ALA A 96 -6.31 -8.93 -2.89
N TYR A 97 -5.91 -9.38 -1.70
CA TYR A 97 -4.78 -10.28 -1.54
C TYR A 97 -5.13 -11.55 -0.75
N VAL A 98 -5.68 -11.44 0.47
CA VAL A 98 -5.91 -12.61 1.33
C VAL A 98 -6.97 -13.56 0.77
N ASP A 99 -8.06 -13.03 0.21
CA ASP A 99 -9.13 -13.80 -0.44
C ASP A 99 -8.77 -14.22 -1.87
N SER A 100 -7.52 -14.04 -2.28
CA SER A 100 -7.06 -14.28 -3.65
C SER A 100 -5.85 -15.22 -3.67
N PRO A 101 -5.47 -15.73 -4.86
CA PRO A 101 -4.22 -16.48 -5.03
C PRO A 101 -2.94 -15.70 -4.67
N LEU A 102 -3.02 -14.39 -4.41
CA LEU A 102 -1.87 -13.55 -4.02
C LEU A 102 -1.57 -13.58 -2.53
N LYS A 103 -2.37 -14.27 -1.70
CA LYS A 103 -2.23 -14.30 -0.24
C LYS A 103 -0.80 -14.61 0.22
N GLU A 104 -0.22 -15.68 -0.28
CA GLU A 104 1.13 -16.12 0.13
C GLU A 104 2.18 -15.06 -0.21
N ARG A 105 2.12 -14.51 -1.43
CA ARG A 105 3.01 -13.42 -1.86
C ARG A 105 2.87 -12.20 -0.97
N PHE A 106 1.64 -11.76 -0.68
CA PHE A 106 1.38 -10.62 0.20
C PHE A 106 2.01 -10.82 1.60
N LEU A 107 1.83 -12.01 2.18
CA LEU A 107 2.38 -12.32 3.50
C LEU A 107 3.92 -12.39 3.49
N LEU A 108 4.52 -12.98 2.45
CA LEU A 108 5.98 -13.05 2.29
C LEU A 108 6.60 -11.66 2.09
N GLU A 109 5.99 -10.82 1.27
CA GLU A 109 6.45 -9.44 1.05
C GLU A 109 6.32 -8.61 2.34
N ALA A 110 5.21 -8.74 3.08
CA ALA A 110 5.03 -8.10 4.37
C ALA A 110 6.07 -8.58 5.40
N GLY A 111 6.28 -9.88 5.53
CA GLY A 111 7.25 -10.46 6.46
C GLY A 111 8.70 -10.11 6.16
N SER A 112 9.05 -9.94 4.89
CA SER A 112 10.42 -9.60 4.50
C SER A 112 10.76 -8.11 4.66
N SER A 113 9.78 -7.21 4.54
CA SER A 113 10.00 -5.76 4.53
C SER A 113 9.56 -5.03 5.79
N LEU A 114 8.60 -5.56 6.55
CA LEU A 114 8.06 -4.91 7.74
C LEU A 114 8.78 -5.34 9.01
N PRO A 115 9.17 -4.39 9.88
CA PRO A 115 9.93 -4.69 11.08
C PRO A 115 9.06 -5.37 12.14
N GLY A 116 9.60 -6.42 12.75
CA GLY A 116 8.97 -7.09 13.89
C GLY A 116 7.81 -8.02 13.51
N LEU A 117 7.55 -8.22 12.21
CA LEU A 117 6.70 -9.31 11.74
C LEU A 117 7.53 -10.59 11.79
N VAL A 118 7.26 -11.45 12.78
CA VAL A 118 7.95 -12.74 12.96
C VAL A 118 7.16 -13.84 12.25
N ASP A 119 7.85 -14.83 11.70
CA ASP A 119 7.24 -16.00 11.02
C ASP A 119 6.12 -16.63 11.88
N GLY A 120 4.87 -16.41 11.47
CA GLY A 120 3.67 -16.92 12.14
C GLY A 120 2.64 -15.86 12.54
N GLY A 121 3.02 -14.58 12.58
CA GLY A 121 2.09 -13.45 12.68
C GLY A 121 1.34 -13.26 11.36
N SER A 122 0.24 -13.99 11.19
CA SER A 122 -0.50 -14.11 9.91
C SER A 122 -1.73 -13.20 9.81
N GLY A 123 -1.96 -12.34 10.81
CA GLY A 123 -3.09 -11.44 10.85
C GLY A 123 -2.83 -10.13 10.09
N LEU A 124 -3.84 -9.63 9.37
CA LEU A 124 -3.77 -8.29 8.75
C LEU A 124 -3.51 -7.17 9.77
N GLU A 125 -3.89 -7.39 11.02
CA GLU A 125 -3.63 -6.48 12.14
C GLU A 125 -2.16 -6.37 12.52
N GLU A 126 -1.44 -7.48 12.46
CA GLU A 126 -0.01 -7.51 12.73
C GLU A 126 0.76 -6.84 11.59
N VAL A 127 0.35 -7.10 10.34
CA VAL A 127 0.87 -6.39 9.15
C VAL A 127 0.64 -4.88 9.29
N TYR A 128 -0.57 -4.47 9.67
CA TYR A 128 -0.89 -3.06 9.88
C TYR A 128 -0.03 -2.42 10.99
N THR A 129 0.14 -3.12 12.10
CA THR A 129 0.97 -2.66 13.23
C THR A 129 2.44 -2.54 12.83
N ALA A 130 2.99 -3.52 12.13
CA ALA A 130 4.36 -3.50 11.64
C ALA A 130 4.57 -2.38 10.59
N MET A 131 3.57 -2.13 9.74
CA MET A 131 3.54 -0.98 8.84
C MET A 131 3.60 0.35 9.60
N LEU A 132 2.87 0.50 10.72
CA LEU A 132 2.96 1.72 11.54
C LEU A 132 4.35 1.90 12.17
N LEU A 133 5.01 0.82 12.59
CA LEU A 133 6.39 0.89 13.08
C LEU A 133 7.35 1.35 11.98
N GLN A 134 7.19 0.82 10.77
CA GLN A 134 7.99 1.22 9.63
C GLN A 134 7.79 2.70 9.26
N ARG A 135 6.55 3.19 9.34
CA ARG A 135 6.25 4.61 9.16
C ARG A 135 7.03 5.49 10.14
N VAL A 136 7.09 5.10 11.42
CA VAL A 136 7.82 5.85 12.46
C VAL A 136 9.31 5.90 12.13
N ARG A 137 9.90 4.78 11.69
CA ARG A 137 11.30 4.72 11.25
C ARG A 137 11.57 5.66 10.07
N LEU A 138 10.78 5.56 9.00
CA LEU A 138 10.92 6.43 7.82
C LEU A 138 10.79 7.92 8.17
N LYS A 139 9.87 8.28 9.07
CA LYS A 139 9.72 9.66 9.54
C LYS A 139 10.97 10.14 10.30
N SER A 140 11.49 9.31 11.20
CA SER A 140 12.65 9.64 12.04
C SER A 140 13.92 9.76 11.19
N ASP A 141 14.17 8.79 10.32
CA ASP A 141 15.43 8.66 9.58
C ASP A 141 15.58 9.71 8.48
N GLN A 142 14.47 10.14 7.88
CA GLN A 142 14.48 11.02 6.70
C GLN A 142 13.81 12.39 6.93
N GLN A 143 13.31 12.69 8.14
CA GLN A 143 12.61 13.93 8.49
C GLN A 143 11.51 14.32 7.49
N LEU A 144 10.71 13.35 7.07
CA LEU A 144 9.74 13.53 5.99
C LEU A 144 8.59 14.46 6.38
N VAL A 145 8.18 15.29 5.41
CA VAL A 145 6.94 16.07 5.51
C VAL A 145 5.76 15.12 5.52
N GLU A 146 4.84 15.34 6.47
CA GLU A 146 3.62 14.57 6.60
C GLU A 146 2.47 15.14 5.77
N TRP A 147 1.63 14.25 5.27
CA TRP A 147 0.37 14.57 4.62
C TRP A 147 -0.80 14.36 5.58
N PRO A 148 -1.68 15.37 5.81
CA PRO A 148 -2.59 15.40 6.96
C PRO A 148 -3.88 14.57 6.85
N ALA A 149 -4.09 13.78 5.79
CA ALA A 149 -5.39 13.18 5.39
C ALA A 149 -6.29 14.15 4.58
N GLN A 150 -7.35 13.60 3.94
CA GLN A 150 -8.30 14.34 3.11
C GLN A 150 -9.73 13.81 3.24
#